data_AF-A0A9P6H434-F1
#
_entry.id   AF-A0A9P6H434-F1
#
_cell.length_a   1.000
_cell.length_b   1.000
_cell.length_c   1.000
_cell.angle_alpha   90.00
_cell.angle_beta   90.00
_cell.angle_gamma   90.00
#
_symmetry.space_group_name_H-M   'P 1'
#
loop_
_entity.id
_entity.type
_entity.pdbx_description
1 polymer ?
#
loop_
_entity_poly.entity_id
_entity_poly.type
_entity_poly.pdbx_seq_one_letter_code
_entity_poly.pdbx_strand_id
1 'polypeptide(L)'
;MEHFNCSEEDAATRMQSIWDNAFRNILQEAPPPPPVPPQPPAGEIQPPEDEIAFPEIDDDVMANHTVPTTANTYGFLDSETGIAFQPIDAARPSKKAITDEHLCWEQIMTARHTFITAAQQAGWAPETLKAFAEFYINLESLKAEGRSPRPLILYHAVVRRQWHAITNPGAKRFNISRINEKLLNSLENQIRDSDHEALHISKTTKVLHT
;
A
#
# COMPACT_ATOMS: atom_id res chain seq x y z
N MET A 1 -23.58 -22.22 3.45
CA MET A 1 -22.36 -21.57 3.96
C MET A 1 -21.30 -22.64 3.97
N GLU A 2 -20.51 -22.72 2.89
CA GLU A 2 -19.43 -23.71 2.79
C GLU A 2 -18.25 -23.21 3.62
N HIS A 3 -17.91 -23.97 4.65
CA HIS A 3 -16.69 -23.79 5.42
C HIS A 3 -15.52 -24.22 4.53
N PHE A 4 -14.81 -23.24 3.94
CA PHE A 4 -13.56 -23.50 3.23
C PHE A 4 -12.48 -23.84 4.26
N ASN A 5 -12.20 -25.13 4.39
CA ASN A 5 -11.15 -25.66 5.26
C ASN A 5 -9.77 -25.31 4.70
N CYS A 6 -8.96 -24.68 5.55
CA CYS A 6 -7.62 -24.19 5.28
C CYS A 6 -6.60 -25.34 5.38
N SER A 7 -6.53 -26.18 4.34
CA SER A 7 -5.45 -27.16 4.16
C SER A 7 -4.62 -26.72 2.94
N GLU A 8 -3.80 -25.69 3.13
CA GLU A 8 -2.95 -25.03 2.12
C GLU A 8 -1.48 -24.90 2.60
N GLU A 9 -1.13 -25.64 3.66
CA GLU A 9 0.10 -25.47 4.45
C GLU A 9 1.39 -25.84 3.67
N ASP A 10 1.29 -26.80 2.73
CA ASP A 10 2.43 -27.24 1.92
C ASP A 10 2.74 -26.32 0.72
N ALA A 11 1.71 -25.67 0.16
CA ALA A 11 1.89 -24.75 -0.97
C ALA A 11 2.45 -23.40 -0.51
N ALA A 12 1.98 -22.91 0.63
CA ALA A 12 2.47 -21.68 1.26
C ALA A 12 3.96 -21.80 1.62
N THR A 13 4.38 -22.92 2.19
CA THR A 13 5.79 -23.17 2.57
C THR A 13 6.72 -23.21 1.35
N ARG A 14 6.27 -23.81 0.24
CA ARG A 14 7.05 -23.88 -1.00
C ARG A 14 7.15 -22.53 -1.69
N MET A 15 6.09 -21.72 -1.65
CA MET A 15 6.12 -20.35 -2.19
C MET A 15 6.96 -19.40 -1.32
N GLN A 16 6.97 -19.60 0.00
CA GLN A 16 7.82 -18.84 0.92
C GLN A 16 9.31 -19.02 0.65
N SER A 17 9.76 -20.27 0.40
CA SER A 17 11.16 -20.57 0.09
C SER A 17 11.62 -19.99 -1.26
N ILE A 18 10.75 -20.03 -2.27
CA ILE A 18 11.04 -19.41 -3.58
C ILE A 18 11.15 -17.89 -3.43
N TRP A 19 10.31 -17.30 -2.58
CA TRP A 19 10.31 -15.88 -2.30
C TRP A 19 11.55 -15.43 -1.52
N ASP A 20 11.97 -16.16 -0.48
CA ASP A 20 13.18 -15.85 0.29
C ASP A 20 14.43 -15.82 -0.61
N ASN A 21 14.50 -16.71 -1.61
CA ASN A 21 15.59 -16.76 -2.56
C ASN A 21 15.52 -15.66 -3.63
N ALA A 22 14.33 -15.39 -4.18
CA ALA A 22 14.12 -14.32 -5.15
C ALA A 22 14.37 -12.93 -4.55
N PHE A 23 13.97 -12.73 -3.29
CA PHE A 23 14.13 -11.47 -2.57
C PHE A 23 15.59 -11.19 -2.17
N ARG A 24 16.36 -12.21 -1.78
CA ARG A 24 17.81 -12.06 -1.55
C ARG A 24 18.55 -11.57 -2.78
N ASN A 25 18.19 -12.07 -3.96
CA ASN A 25 18.81 -11.63 -5.22
C ASN A 25 18.46 -10.17 -5.55
N ILE A 26 17.22 -9.74 -5.30
CA ILE A 26 16.79 -8.34 -5.50
C ILE A 26 17.53 -7.38 -4.55
N LEU A 27 17.87 -7.82 -3.33
CA LEU A 27 18.63 -7.03 -2.37
C LEU A 27 20.15 -7.01 -2.61
N GLN A 28 20.69 -7.97 -3.38
CA GLN A 28 22.13 -8.07 -3.66
C GLN A 28 22.57 -7.36 -4.95
N GLU A 29 21.66 -7.12 -5.90
CA GLU A 29 21.97 -6.35 -7.12
C GLU A 29 21.91 -4.83 -6.91
N ALA A 30 22.66 -4.33 -5.93
CA ALA A 30 23.01 -2.91 -5.92
C ALA A 30 24.09 -2.68 -6.98
N PRO A 31 23.86 -1.86 -8.03
CA PRO A 31 24.95 -1.49 -8.93
C PRO A 31 26.06 -0.79 -8.11
N PRO A 32 27.35 -1.04 -8.42
CA PRO A 32 28.43 -0.39 -7.71
C PRO A 32 28.26 1.14 -7.77
N PRO A 33 28.55 1.86 -6.68
CA PRO A 33 28.40 3.31 -6.67
C PRO A 33 29.21 3.90 -7.84
N PRO A 34 28.65 4.83 -8.61
CA PRO A 34 29.40 5.49 -9.68
C PRO A 34 30.65 6.13 -9.06
N PRO A 35 31.81 6.09 -9.75
CA PRO A 35 33.03 6.69 -9.24
C PRO A 35 32.78 8.17 -8.93
N VAL A 36 33.04 8.53 -7.67
CA VAL A 36 32.91 9.92 -7.20
C VAL A 36 33.86 10.78 -8.04
N PRO A 37 33.35 11.78 -8.80
CA PRO A 37 34.24 12.69 -9.51
C PRO A 37 35.08 13.47 -8.50
N PRO A 38 36.37 13.72 -8.79
CA PRO A 38 37.26 14.40 -7.85
C PRO A 38 36.67 15.77 -7.48
N GLN A 39 36.47 16.00 -6.19
CA GLN A 39 36.08 17.31 -5.68
C GLN A 39 37.19 18.32 -6.03
N PRO A 40 36.85 19.47 -6.65
CA PRO A 40 37.82 20.54 -6.84
C PRO A 40 38.26 21.09 -5.47
N PRO A 41 39.52 21.53 -5.34
CA PRO A 41 40.06 21.99 -4.06
C PRO A 41 39.27 23.18 -3.53
N ALA A 42 39.11 23.22 -2.20
CA ALA A 42 38.43 24.27 -1.46
C ALA A 42 39.02 25.65 -1.81
N GLY A 43 38.36 26.33 -2.74
CA GLY A 43 38.55 27.73 -3.04
C GLY A 43 37.65 28.55 -2.12
N GLU A 44 38.29 29.39 -1.33
CA GLU A 44 37.75 30.40 -0.44
C GLU A 44 36.78 31.33 -1.21
N ILE A 45 35.52 31.43 -0.76
CA ILE A 45 34.54 32.39 -1.27
C ILE A 45 34.04 33.20 -0.08
N GLN A 46 34.42 34.48 -0.06
CA GLN A 46 33.90 35.52 0.84
C GLN A 46 32.38 35.72 0.63
N PRO A 47 31.64 36.18 1.65
CA PRO A 47 30.20 36.39 1.51
C PRO A 47 29.93 37.70 0.76
N PRO A 48 29.01 37.73 -0.23
CA PRO A 48 28.29 38.94 -0.56
C PRO A 48 26.96 38.92 0.18
N GLU A 49 26.87 39.78 1.18
CA GLU A 49 25.63 40.42 1.60
C GLU A 49 25.14 41.23 0.40
N ASP A 50 23.99 40.90 -0.17
CA ASP A 50 23.10 41.83 -0.87
C ASP A 50 21.76 41.16 -1.21
N GLU A 51 20.70 41.91 -0.95
CA GLU A 51 19.28 41.69 -1.24
C GLU A 51 19.00 40.89 -2.53
N ILE A 52 18.22 39.81 -2.41
CA ILE A 52 17.44 39.28 -3.53
C ILE A 52 15.97 39.54 -3.25
N ALA A 53 15.48 40.59 -3.90
CA ALA A 53 14.07 40.93 -4.03
C ALA A 53 13.27 39.76 -4.64
N PHE A 54 12.03 39.60 -4.20
CA PHE A 54 11.04 38.76 -4.87
C PHE A 54 10.91 39.17 -6.34
N PRO A 55 10.98 38.25 -7.32
CA PRO A 55 10.64 38.58 -8.69
C PRO A 55 9.13 38.82 -8.80
N GLU A 56 8.76 39.96 -9.39
CA GLU A 56 7.40 40.23 -9.88
C GLU A 56 6.94 39.11 -10.82
N ILE A 57 5.68 38.73 -10.67
CA ILE A 57 5.01 37.72 -11.50
C ILE A 57 4.69 38.40 -12.83
N ASP A 58 5.47 38.11 -13.86
CA ASP A 58 5.11 38.46 -15.23
C ASP A 58 3.97 37.53 -15.70
N ASP A 59 2.77 38.10 -15.76
CA ASP A 59 1.59 37.55 -16.44
C ASP A 59 1.84 37.50 -17.96
N ASP A 60 2.47 36.45 -18.50
CA ASP A 60 2.24 35.96 -19.89
C ASP A 60 3.22 34.84 -20.30
N VAL A 61 2.96 33.58 -19.92
CA VAL A 61 3.37 32.39 -20.71
C VAL A 61 2.31 31.29 -20.58
N MET A 62 1.22 31.42 -21.33
CA MET A 62 0.33 30.30 -21.65
C MET A 62 0.76 29.68 -22.98
N ALA A 63 1.43 28.52 -22.94
CA ALA A 63 1.45 27.58 -24.06
C ALA A 63 1.88 26.17 -23.64
N ASN A 64 0.88 25.28 -23.57
CA ASN A 64 0.95 23.90 -24.06
C ASN A 64 1.67 22.85 -23.21
N HIS A 65 1.21 22.63 -21.97
CA HIS A 65 1.29 21.29 -21.37
C HIS A 65 -0.11 20.86 -20.95
N THR A 66 -0.81 20.19 -21.87
CA THR A 66 -2.04 19.45 -21.57
C THR A 66 -1.72 18.45 -20.47
N VAL A 67 -2.14 18.76 -19.25
CA VAL A 67 -2.22 17.77 -18.17
C VAL A 67 -3.15 16.67 -18.69
N PRO A 68 -2.71 15.40 -18.77
CA PRO A 68 -3.64 14.32 -19.01
C PRO A 68 -4.49 14.20 -17.76
N THR A 69 -5.63 14.89 -17.74
CA THR A 69 -6.71 14.60 -16.80
C THR A 69 -7.06 13.13 -17.00
N THR A 70 -6.93 12.32 -15.96
CA THR A 70 -7.28 10.89 -15.96
C THR A 70 -8.75 10.62 -16.31
N ALA A 71 -9.57 11.69 -16.40
CA ALA A 71 -10.99 11.70 -16.75
C ALA A 71 -11.34 11.02 -18.09
N ASN A 72 -10.38 10.79 -18.99
CA ASN A 72 -10.64 10.18 -20.29
C ASN A 72 -10.10 8.75 -20.41
N THR A 73 -9.93 8.04 -19.28
CA THR A 73 -9.51 6.64 -19.31
C THR A 73 -10.74 5.73 -19.33
N TYR A 74 -10.89 4.96 -20.41
CA TYR A 74 -12.00 4.02 -20.61
C TYR A 74 -11.51 2.58 -20.54
N GLY A 75 -12.25 1.73 -19.84
CA GLY A 75 -12.10 0.28 -19.85
C GLY A 75 -13.01 -0.38 -20.87
N PHE A 76 -12.67 -1.62 -21.25
CA PHE A 76 -13.49 -2.45 -22.13
C PHE A 76 -14.42 -3.33 -21.31
N LEU A 77 -15.71 -3.34 -21.67
CA LEU A 77 -16.71 -4.23 -21.11
C LEU A 77 -17.29 -5.09 -22.25
N ASP A 78 -17.18 -6.40 -22.11
CA ASP A 78 -17.85 -7.33 -23.02
C ASP A 78 -19.35 -7.34 -22.71
N SER A 79 -20.17 -6.94 -23.68
CA SER A 79 -21.64 -6.86 -23.58
C SER A 79 -22.28 -7.80 -24.61
N GLU A 80 -23.52 -8.23 -24.37
CA GLU A 80 -24.22 -9.19 -25.25
C GLU A 80 -24.36 -8.73 -26.72
N THR A 81 -24.19 -7.44 -26.98
CA THR A 81 -24.28 -6.81 -28.31
C THR A 81 -22.95 -6.26 -28.83
N GLY A 82 -21.84 -6.43 -28.11
CA GLY A 82 -20.50 -5.98 -28.52
C GLY A 82 -19.64 -5.45 -27.37
N ILE A 83 -18.53 -4.80 -27.73
CA ILE A 83 -17.60 -4.21 -26.76
C ILE A 83 -18.08 -2.80 -26.41
N ALA A 84 -18.41 -2.58 -25.14
CA ALA A 84 -18.77 -1.27 -24.61
C ALA A 84 -17.55 -0.59 -23.95
N PHE A 85 -17.44 0.73 -24.12
CA PHE A 85 -16.46 1.55 -23.43
C PHE A 85 -17.10 2.15 -22.19
N GLN A 86 -16.44 1.99 -21.04
CA GLN A 86 -16.92 2.56 -19.79
C GLN A 86 -15.79 3.38 -19.14
N PRO A 87 -16.06 4.60 -18.63
CA PRO A 87 -15.09 5.33 -17.83
C PRO A 87 -14.59 4.44 -16.69
N ILE A 88 -13.27 4.43 -16.41
CA ILE A 88 -12.71 3.61 -15.32
C ILE A 88 -13.37 3.95 -13.97
N ASP A 89 -13.77 5.19 -13.75
CA ASP A 89 -14.47 5.63 -12.54
C ASP A 89 -15.85 4.97 -12.37
N ALA A 90 -16.45 4.51 -13.47
CA ALA A 90 -17.72 3.78 -13.45
C ALA A 90 -17.52 2.26 -13.41
N ALA A 91 -16.29 1.75 -13.56
CA ALA A 91 -15.97 0.33 -13.44
C ALA A 91 -16.26 -0.13 -12.01
N ARG A 92 -17.31 -0.95 -11.86
CA ARG A 92 -17.65 -1.53 -10.57
C ARG A 92 -16.72 -2.71 -10.26
N PRO A 93 -16.21 -2.82 -9.02
CA PRO A 93 -15.58 -4.05 -8.56
C PRO A 93 -16.51 -5.24 -8.80
N SER A 94 -15.93 -6.41 -9.05
CA SER A 94 -16.69 -7.65 -9.15
C SER A 94 -17.62 -7.81 -7.95
N LYS A 95 -18.84 -8.33 -8.16
CA LYS A 95 -19.80 -8.62 -7.07
C LYS A 95 -19.22 -9.59 -6.01
N LYS A 96 -18.15 -10.32 -6.36
CA LYS A 96 -17.43 -11.24 -5.48
C LYS A 96 -16.19 -10.63 -4.83
N ALA A 97 -15.87 -9.37 -5.12
CA ALA A 97 -14.71 -8.71 -4.54
C ALA A 97 -14.96 -8.48 -3.04
N ILE A 98 -14.07 -9.04 -2.21
CA ILE A 98 -14.06 -8.84 -0.77
C ILE A 98 -13.17 -7.63 -0.49
N THR A 99 -13.64 -6.69 0.33
CA THR A 99 -12.82 -5.55 0.77
C THR A 99 -11.71 -6.03 1.69
N ASP A 100 -10.54 -5.41 1.64
CA ASP A 100 -9.37 -5.77 2.46
C ASP A 100 -9.67 -5.94 3.97
N GLU A 101 -10.59 -5.13 4.52
CA GLU A 101 -11.02 -5.15 5.93
C GLU A 101 -11.71 -6.47 6.36
N HIS A 102 -12.20 -7.24 5.39
CA HIS A 102 -12.92 -8.50 5.58
C HIS A 102 -12.09 -9.72 5.13
N LEU A 103 -10.85 -9.52 4.70
CA LEU A 103 -9.96 -10.63 4.36
C LEU A 103 -9.50 -11.37 5.61
N CYS A 104 -9.30 -12.68 5.47
CA CYS A 104 -8.60 -13.48 6.47
C CYS A 104 -7.09 -13.23 6.39
N TRP A 105 -6.38 -13.41 7.51
CA TRP A 105 -4.92 -13.30 7.56
C TRP A 105 -4.22 -14.15 6.48
N GLU A 106 -4.61 -15.42 6.37
CA GLU A 106 -4.03 -16.36 5.38
C GLU A 106 -4.27 -15.86 3.96
N GLN A 107 -5.45 -15.31 3.67
CA GLN A 107 -5.74 -14.76 2.34
C GLN A 107 -4.82 -13.57 2.01
N ILE A 108 -4.53 -12.70 2.99
CA ILE A 108 -3.59 -11.59 2.80
C ILE A 108 -2.18 -12.13 2.53
N MET A 109 -1.73 -13.11 3.33
CA MET A 109 -0.40 -13.69 3.18
C MET A 109 -0.23 -14.45 1.85
N THR A 110 -1.26 -15.15 1.37
CA THR A 110 -1.24 -15.75 0.04
C THR A 110 -1.24 -14.67 -1.05
N ALA A 111 -2.13 -13.69 -0.95
CA ALA A 111 -2.28 -12.63 -1.94
C ALA A 111 -1.06 -11.69 -2.05
N ARG A 112 -0.23 -11.58 -1.00
CA ARG A 112 0.98 -10.71 -1.02
C ARG A 112 1.91 -11.05 -2.17
N HIS A 113 2.08 -12.34 -2.46
CA HIS A 113 2.96 -12.82 -3.52
C HIS A 113 2.45 -12.39 -4.88
N THR A 114 1.19 -12.68 -5.18
CA THR A 114 0.54 -12.30 -6.44
C THR A 114 0.52 -10.79 -6.63
N PHE A 115 0.30 -10.03 -5.56
CA PHE A 115 0.34 -8.57 -5.60
C PHE A 115 1.72 -8.04 -5.97
N ILE A 116 2.80 -8.51 -5.34
CA ILE A 116 4.17 -8.05 -5.63
C ILE A 116 4.57 -8.43 -7.06
N THR A 117 4.26 -9.66 -7.51
CA THR A 117 4.54 -10.09 -8.89
C THR A 117 3.79 -9.25 -9.91
N ALA A 118 2.50 -8.97 -9.68
CA ALA A 118 1.71 -8.13 -10.57
C ALA A 118 2.24 -6.68 -10.59
N ALA A 119 2.63 -6.12 -9.44
CA ALA A 119 3.23 -4.80 -9.34
C ALA A 119 4.57 -4.72 -10.09
N GLN A 120 5.39 -5.78 -10.02
CA GLN A 120 6.63 -5.89 -10.79
C GLN A 120 6.36 -5.92 -12.29
N GLN A 121 5.38 -6.72 -12.75
CA GLN A 121 4.97 -6.77 -14.15
C GLN A 121 4.39 -5.44 -14.64
N ALA A 122 3.75 -4.68 -13.75
CA ALA A 122 3.27 -3.33 -14.02
C ALA A 122 4.39 -2.27 -14.02
N GLY A 123 5.66 -2.66 -13.84
CA GLY A 123 6.81 -1.75 -13.92
C GLY A 123 6.94 -0.82 -12.71
N TRP A 124 6.44 -1.21 -11.53
CA TRP A 124 6.63 -0.41 -10.33
C TRP A 124 8.11 -0.31 -9.95
N ALA A 125 8.50 0.83 -9.39
CA ALA A 125 9.88 1.08 -8.98
C ALA A 125 10.36 0.03 -7.97
N PRO A 126 11.60 -0.47 -8.07
CA PRO A 126 12.11 -1.54 -7.21
C PRO A 126 12.10 -1.14 -5.72
N GLU A 127 12.30 0.14 -5.41
CA GLU A 127 12.21 0.67 -4.04
C GLU A 127 10.80 0.53 -3.47
N THR A 128 9.79 0.71 -4.32
CA THR A 128 8.37 0.55 -3.92
C THR A 128 8.06 -0.92 -3.67
N LEU A 129 8.51 -1.81 -4.55
CA LEU A 129 8.32 -3.26 -4.38
C LEU A 129 9.01 -3.75 -3.09
N LYS A 130 10.24 -3.29 -2.84
CA LYS A 130 10.98 -3.58 -1.61
C LYS A 130 10.24 -3.08 -0.37
N ALA A 131 9.72 -1.86 -0.39
CA ALA A 131 8.96 -1.31 0.72
C ALA A 131 7.68 -2.13 1.01
N PHE A 132 6.97 -2.61 -0.01
CA PHE A 132 5.83 -3.51 0.17
C PHE A 132 6.25 -4.89 0.71
N ALA A 133 7.36 -5.45 0.24
CA ALA A 133 7.89 -6.71 0.75
C ALA A 133 8.25 -6.62 2.23
N GLU A 134 9.02 -5.59 2.62
CA GLU A 134 9.35 -5.31 4.01
C GLU A 134 8.12 -5.06 4.87
N PHE A 135 7.11 -4.38 4.34
CA PHE A 135 5.84 -4.16 5.03
C PHE A 135 5.16 -5.49 5.42
N TYR A 136 5.08 -6.46 4.49
CA TYR A 136 4.48 -7.76 4.81
C TYR A 136 5.31 -8.57 5.80
N ILE A 137 6.65 -8.53 5.70
CA ILE A 137 7.53 -9.15 6.70
C ILE A 137 7.25 -8.55 8.09
N ASN A 138 7.20 -7.23 8.19
CA ASN A 138 7.00 -6.55 9.47
C ASN A 138 5.63 -6.86 10.08
N LEU A 139 4.58 -6.99 9.25
CA LEU A 139 3.27 -7.43 9.71
C LEU A 139 3.29 -8.89 10.23
N GLU A 140 4.02 -9.77 9.57
CA GLU A 140 4.17 -11.17 9.98
C GLU A 140 4.96 -11.28 11.30
N SER A 141 6.03 -10.50 11.47
CA SER A 141 6.79 -10.41 12.72
C SER A 141 5.89 -9.98 13.89
N LEU A 142 5.06 -8.95 13.72
CA LEU A 142 4.14 -8.48 14.76
C LEU A 142 3.11 -9.55 15.16
N LYS A 143 2.65 -10.37 14.21
CA LYS A 143 1.80 -11.52 14.51
C LYS A 143 2.57 -12.60 15.28
N ALA A 144 3.81 -12.89 14.90
CA ALA A 144 4.68 -13.86 15.59
C ALA A 144 5.01 -13.43 17.03
N GLU A 145 5.09 -12.13 17.30
CA GLU A 145 5.20 -11.54 18.64
C GLU A 145 3.93 -11.67 19.50
N GLY A 146 2.84 -12.20 18.94
CA GLY A 146 1.61 -12.50 19.66
C GLY A 146 0.50 -11.45 19.51
N ARG A 147 0.62 -10.47 18.60
CA ARG A 147 -0.49 -9.54 18.33
C ARG A 147 -1.66 -10.26 17.67
N SER A 148 -2.87 -9.78 17.99
CA SER A 148 -4.10 -10.32 17.40
C SER A 148 -4.15 -10.06 15.88
N PRO A 149 -4.59 -11.03 15.07
CA PRO A 149 -4.68 -10.86 13.61
C PRO A 149 -5.66 -9.77 13.17
N ARG A 150 -6.75 -9.55 13.92
CA ARG A 150 -7.84 -8.64 13.52
C ARG A 150 -7.37 -7.18 13.37
N PRO A 151 -6.67 -6.57 14.35
CA PRO A 151 -6.09 -5.24 14.18
C PRO A 151 -5.07 -5.16 13.04
N LEU A 152 -4.25 -6.21 12.84
CA LEU A 152 -3.25 -6.23 11.76
C LEU A 152 -3.90 -6.23 10.37
N ILE A 153 -5.01 -6.95 10.19
CA ILE A 153 -5.81 -6.95 8.96
C ILE A 153 -6.37 -5.55 8.67
N LEU A 154 -6.96 -4.90 9.67
CA LEU A 154 -7.51 -3.56 9.50
C LEU A 154 -6.41 -2.53 9.22
N TYR A 155 -5.29 -2.64 9.91
CA TYR A 155 -4.12 -1.81 9.68
C TYR A 155 -3.61 -1.96 8.23
N HIS A 156 -3.51 -3.20 7.74
CA HIS A 156 -3.14 -3.48 6.34
C HIS A 156 -4.08 -2.79 5.35
N ALA A 157 -5.39 -2.94 5.52
CA ALA A 157 -6.40 -2.34 4.65
C ALA A 157 -6.31 -0.80 4.63
N VAL A 158 -6.22 -0.18 5.82
CA VAL A 158 -6.14 1.28 5.96
C VAL A 158 -4.87 1.82 5.32
N VAL A 159 -3.71 1.24 5.64
CA VAL A 159 -2.42 1.73 5.16
C VAL A 159 -2.29 1.57 3.64
N ARG A 160 -2.72 0.42 3.09
CA ARG A 160 -2.75 0.24 1.63
C ARG A 160 -3.65 1.26 0.94
N ARG A 161 -4.86 1.49 1.46
CA ARG A 161 -5.79 2.48 0.89
C ARG A 161 -5.19 3.89 0.94
N GLN A 162 -4.59 4.28 2.07
CA GLN A 162 -3.93 5.58 2.23
C GLN A 162 -2.75 5.74 1.26
N TRP A 163 -1.94 4.70 1.12
CA TRP A 163 -0.79 4.73 0.20
C TRP A 163 -1.24 4.91 -1.26
N HIS A 164 -2.29 4.19 -1.67
CA HIS A 164 -2.87 4.32 -3.02
C HIS A 164 -3.61 5.65 -3.26
N ALA A 165 -4.22 6.23 -2.22
CA ALA A 165 -4.92 7.51 -2.32
C ALA A 165 -3.97 8.70 -2.55
N ILE A 166 -2.66 8.55 -2.33
CA ILE A 166 -1.67 9.56 -2.69
C ILE A 166 -1.45 9.53 -4.20
N THR A 167 -2.28 10.31 -4.90
CA THR A 167 -2.30 10.43 -6.38
C THR A 167 -1.63 11.72 -6.87
N ASN A 168 -1.35 12.69 -5.98
CA ASN A 168 -0.83 13.99 -6.37
C ASN A 168 0.55 13.86 -7.07
N PRO A 169 0.68 14.33 -8.32
CA PRO A 169 1.97 14.36 -9.00
C PRO A 169 2.90 15.31 -8.24
N GLY A 170 3.95 14.76 -7.62
CA GLY A 170 4.91 15.49 -6.79
C GLY A 170 4.78 15.24 -5.28
N ALA A 171 3.68 14.65 -4.80
CA ALA A 171 3.59 14.23 -3.41
C ALA A 171 4.45 12.99 -3.17
N LYS A 172 5.42 13.11 -2.26
CA LYS A 172 6.24 11.98 -1.83
C LYS A 172 5.35 10.99 -1.07
N ARG A 173 5.20 9.77 -1.60
CA ARG A 173 4.54 8.67 -0.87
C ARG A 173 5.35 8.35 0.38
N PHE A 174 4.66 8.09 1.48
CA PHE A 174 5.32 7.62 2.69
C PHE A 174 5.86 6.20 2.48
N ASN A 175 6.92 5.85 3.21
CA ASN A 175 7.45 4.49 3.19
C ASN A 175 6.50 3.56 3.94
N ILE A 176 5.87 2.64 3.21
CA ILE A 176 4.91 1.68 3.75
C ILE A 176 5.57 0.63 4.66
N SER A 177 6.88 0.37 4.54
CA SER A 177 7.56 -0.63 5.37
C SER A 177 7.63 -0.25 6.85
N ARG A 178 7.57 1.04 7.16
CA ARG A 178 7.59 1.52 8.55
C ARG A 178 6.20 1.41 9.17
N ILE A 179 6.06 0.51 10.15
CA ILE A 179 4.81 0.35 10.89
C ILE A 179 4.54 1.60 11.74
N ASN A 180 3.35 2.17 11.58
CA ASN A 180 2.83 3.24 12.40
C ASN A 180 2.13 2.64 13.63
N GLU A 181 2.90 2.45 14.70
CA GLU A 181 2.40 1.89 15.96
C GLU A 181 1.25 2.69 16.57
N LYS A 182 1.23 4.03 16.39
CA LYS A 182 0.14 4.85 16.92
C LYS A 182 -1.20 4.50 16.27
N LEU A 183 -1.20 4.33 14.94
CA LEU A 183 -2.38 3.91 14.20
C LEU A 183 -2.77 2.48 14.58
N LEU A 184 -1.82 1.56 14.66
CA LEU A 184 -2.09 0.18 15.03
C LEU A 184 -2.69 0.07 16.44
N ASN A 185 -2.11 0.73 17.44
CA ASN A 185 -2.63 0.74 18.80
C ASN A 185 -4.01 1.42 18.89
N SER A 186 -4.26 2.44 18.07
CA SER A 186 -5.59 3.06 17.98
C SER A 186 -6.65 2.08 17.46
N LEU A 187 -6.31 1.28 16.44
CA LEU A 187 -7.19 0.24 15.91
C LEU A 187 -7.41 -0.88 16.92
N GLU A 188 -6.37 -1.30 17.63
CA GLU A 188 -6.48 -2.29 18.72
C GLU A 188 -7.43 -1.82 19.82
N ASN A 189 -7.31 -0.57 20.26
CA ASN A 189 -8.20 -0.01 21.27
C ASN A 189 -9.65 0.05 20.76
N GLN A 190 -9.86 0.51 19.51
CA GLN A 190 -11.20 0.59 18.93
C GLN A 190 -11.89 -0.77 18.85
N ILE A 191 -11.15 -1.84 18.50
CA ILE A 191 -11.68 -3.21 18.48
C ILE A 191 -12.06 -3.65 19.89
N ARG A 192 -11.18 -3.44 20.88
CA ARG A 192 -11.46 -3.80 22.27
C ARG A 192 -12.70 -3.08 22.81
N ASP A 193 -12.85 -1.80 22.50
CA ASP A 193 -14.00 -1.01 22.94
C ASP A 193 -15.29 -1.50 22.27
N SER A 194 -15.24 -1.82 20.97
CA SER A 194 -16.37 -2.40 20.22
C SER A 194 -16.80 -3.76 20.78
N ASP A 195 -15.84 -4.62 21.11
CA ASP A 195 -16.09 -5.94 21.71
C ASP A 195 -16.73 -5.81 23.10
N HIS A 196 -16.29 -4.81 23.88
CA HIS A 196 -16.86 -4.53 25.20
C HIS A 196 -18.32 -4.03 25.10
N GLU A 197 -18.62 -3.14 24.16
CA GLU A 197 -20.00 -2.68 23.92
C GLU A 197 -20.92 -3.82 23.45
N ALA A 198 -20.46 -4.68 22.54
CA ALA A 198 -21.22 -5.83 22.06
C ALA A 198 -21.59 -6.80 23.19
N LEU A 199 -20.67 -7.01 24.15
CA LEU A 199 -20.93 -7.82 25.34
C LEU A 199 -21.99 -7.20 26.26
N HIS A 200 -21.99 -5.87 26.43
CA HIS A 200 -23.02 -5.18 27.23
C HIS A 200 -24.40 -5.29 26.59
N ILE A 201 -24.50 -5.08 25.28
CA ILE A 201 -25.77 -5.17 24.54
C ILE A 201 -26.35 -6.61 24.63
N SER A 202 -25.50 -7.62 24.45
CA SER A 202 -25.91 -9.03 24.54
C SER A 202 -26.43 -9.41 25.93
N LYS A 203 -25.76 -8.94 27.00
CA LYS A 203 -26.20 -9.18 28.39
C LYS A 203 -27.55 -8.52 28.67
N THR A 204 -27.73 -7.26 28.28
CA THR A 204 -28.99 -6.52 28.50
C THR A 204 -30.15 -7.14 27.71
N THR A 205 -29.90 -7.61 26.49
CA THR A 205 -30.94 -8.25 25.66
C THR A 205 -31.38 -9.61 26.22
N LYS A 206 -30.46 -10.38 26.82
CA LYS A 206 -30.80 -11.64 27.50
C LYS A 206 -31.69 -11.45 28.72
N VAL A 207 -31.49 -10.37 29.47
CA VAL A 207 -32.28 -10.07 30.68
C VAL A 207 -33.72 -9.66 30.34
N LEU A 208 -33.96 -9.09 29.16
CA LEU A 208 -35.30 -8.63 28.73
C LEU A 208 -36.17 -9.74 28.10
N HIS A 209 -35.63 -10.95 27.89
CA HIS A 209 -36.35 -12.10 27.34
C HIS A 209 -36.57 -13.24 28.35
N THR A 210 -36.41 -12.96 29.65
CA THR A 210 -36.70 -13.89 30.75
C THR A 210 -37.83 -13.35 31.60
#